data_AF-E9IMJ3-F1
#
_entry.id   AF-E9IMJ3-F1
#
_cell.length_a   1.000
_cell.length_b   1.000
_cell.length_c   1.000
_cell.angle_alpha   90.00
_cell.angle_beta   90.00
_cell.angle_gamma   90.00
#
_symmetry.space_group_name_H-M   'P 1'
#
loop_
_entity.id
_entity.type
_entity.pdbx_description
1 polymer ?
#
loop_
_entity_poly.entity_id
_entity_poly.type
_entity_poly.pdbx_seq_one_letter_code
_entity_poly.pdbx_strand_id
1 'polypeptide(L)'
;MAEFGSKERSEEPKNLEPDWSYNIGEAILDIDSVTLSSFEVGILILGEKNLYCLKDNCVTLKYAKRLEYKALCFQAYVIEPDGKLMVLVIADTSTLMIYEGTTLKWSAQLPLTPVTVTRAHFQV
;
A
#
# COMPACT_ATOMS: atom_id res chain seq x y z
N MET A 1 46.79 -40.34 -22.60
CA MET A 1 46.28 -39.97 -21.26
C MET A 1 46.35 -38.46 -21.15
N ALA A 2 45.19 -37.80 -21.22
CA ALA A 2 45.00 -36.38 -20.91
C ALA A 2 43.52 -36.20 -20.58
N GLU A 3 43.26 -35.55 -19.46
CA GLU A 3 42.08 -35.73 -18.63
C GLU A 3 40.83 -34.98 -19.13
N PHE A 4 39.67 -35.63 -18.95
CA PHE A 4 38.35 -35.00 -19.06
C PHE A 4 38.12 -34.10 -17.85
N GLY A 5 38.32 -32.79 -18.03
CA GLY A 5 37.86 -31.78 -17.08
C GLY A 5 36.39 -31.45 -17.30
N SER A 6 35.48 -32.25 -16.74
CA SER A 6 34.07 -31.88 -16.61
C SER A 6 33.95 -30.69 -15.66
N LYS A 7 33.89 -29.47 -16.19
CA LYS A 7 33.42 -28.31 -15.42
C LYS A 7 31.91 -28.47 -15.24
N GLU A 8 31.50 -29.18 -14.21
CA GLU A 8 30.17 -29.00 -13.64
C GLU A 8 30.06 -27.52 -13.24
N ARG A 9 29.29 -26.78 -14.02
CA ARG A 9 28.92 -25.41 -13.70
C ARG A 9 27.93 -25.54 -12.55
N SER A 10 28.43 -25.50 -11.32
CA SER A 10 27.60 -25.36 -10.13
C SER A 10 26.71 -24.14 -10.35
N GLU A 11 25.42 -24.36 -10.59
CA GLU A 11 24.43 -23.29 -10.50
C GLU A 11 24.38 -22.90 -9.03
N GLU A 12 25.16 -21.88 -8.66
CA GLU A 12 25.02 -21.21 -7.39
C GLU A 12 23.54 -20.79 -7.26
N PRO A 13 22.90 -21.02 -6.11
CA PRO A 13 21.54 -20.54 -5.89
C PRO A 13 21.57 -19.03 -6.11
N LYS A 14 20.91 -18.56 -7.16
CA LYS A 14 20.78 -17.12 -7.43
C LYS A 14 19.99 -16.53 -6.28
N ASN A 15 20.70 -15.91 -5.34
CA ASN A 15 20.08 -15.16 -4.26
C ASN A 15 19.29 -14.02 -4.91
N LEU A 16 17.97 -14.08 -4.78
CA LEU A 16 17.08 -13.01 -5.21
C LEU A 16 17.23 -11.87 -4.21
N GLU A 17 17.99 -10.85 -4.57
CA GLU A 17 18.09 -9.61 -3.79
C GLU A 17 17.00 -8.63 -4.20
N PRO A 18 16.36 -7.92 -3.25
CA PRO A 18 15.38 -6.92 -3.60
C PRO A 18 16.05 -5.69 -4.22
N ASP A 19 15.41 -5.09 -5.22
CA ASP A 19 15.89 -3.84 -5.82
C ASP A 19 16.01 -2.70 -4.79
N TRP A 20 15.13 -2.71 -3.78
CA TRP A 20 15.14 -1.78 -2.65
C TRP A 20 14.43 -2.37 -1.44
N SER A 21 14.68 -1.78 -0.27
CA SER A 21 14.02 -2.15 0.98
C SER A 21 13.75 -0.90 1.79
N TYR A 22 12.55 -0.79 2.36
CA TYR A 22 12.16 0.34 3.21
C TYR A 22 11.64 -0.17 4.56
N ASN A 23 12.23 0.32 5.65
CA ASN A 23 11.81 -0.06 7.00
C ASN A 23 10.72 0.90 7.50
N ILE A 24 9.50 0.38 7.66
CA ILE A 24 8.33 1.12 8.15
C ILE A 24 8.34 1.30 9.68
N GLY A 25 9.00 0.38 10.41
CA GLY A 25 9.09 0.41 11.87
C GLY A 25 7.86 -0.16 12.61
N GLU A 26 6.91 -0.76 11.90
CA GLU A 26 5.74 -1.44 12.46
C GLU A 26 5.25 -2.57 11.54
N ALA A 27 4.35 -3.42 12.07
CA ALA A 27 3.69 -4.46 11.29
C ALA A 27 2.72 -3.83 10.28
N ILE A 28 2.64 -4.45 9.10
CA ILE A 28 1.80 -3.99 7.99
C ILE A 28 0.55 -4.87 7.95
N LEU A 29 -0.60 -4.24 7.85
CA LEU A 29 -1.90 -4.89 7.66
C LEU A 29 -2.17 -5.14 6.18
N ASP A 30 -1.90 -4.14 5.32
CA ASP A 30 -2.21 -4.21 3.90
C ASP A 30 -1.37 -3.23 3.06
N ILE A 31 -1.22 -3.52 1.77
CA ILE A 31 -0.48 -2.71 0.79
C ILE A 31 -1.31 -2.59 -0.49
N ASP A 32 -1.41 -1.38 -1.03
CA ASP A 32 -2.08 -1.10 -2.30
C ASP A 32 -1.20 -0.20 -3.17
N SER A 33 -1.34 -0.29 -4.49
CA SER A 33 -0.63 0.58 -5.43
C SER A 33 -1.61 1.28 -6.35
N VAL A 34 -1.48 2.60 -6.47
CA VAL A 34 -2.36 3.42 -7.29
C VAL A 34 -1.53 4.24 -8.27
N THR A 35 -1.92 4.20 -9.54
CA THR A 35 -1.40 5.11 -10.56
C THR A 35 -1.97 6.51 -10.32
N LEU A 36 -1.11 7.46 -9.97
CA LEU A 36 -1.47 8.86 -9.72
C LEU A 36 -1.41 9.71 -10.98
N SER A 37 -0.47 9.39 -11.88
CA SER A 37 -0.33 9.98 -13.21
C SER A 37 0.43 9.02 -14.14
N SER A 38 0.66 9.41 -15.39
CA SER A 38 1.46 8.62 -16.35
C SER A 38 2.90 8.33 -15.88
N PHE A 39 3.41 9.07 -14.91
CA PHE A 39 4.79 8.96 -14.42
C PHE A 39 4.88 8.83 -12.90
N GLU A 40 3.76 8.68 -12.18
CA GLU A 40 3.77 8.59 -10.73
C GLU A 40 2.84 7.46 -10.27
N VAL A 41 3.42 6.53 -9.51
CA VAL A 41 2.68 5.52 -8.75
C VAL A 41 2.84 5.82 -7.27
N GLY A 42 1.72 5.83 -6.55
CA GLY A 42 1.69 5.86 -5.09
C GLY A 42 1.61 4.43 -4.55
N ILE A 43 2.53 4.05 -3.67
CA ILE A 43 2.49 2.80 -2.92
C ILE A 43 1.94 3.14 -1.54
N LEU A 44 0.72 2.69 -1.26
CA LEU A 44 0.05 2.92 0.01
C LEU A 44 0.26 1.72 0.92
N ILE A 45 0.53 2.01 2.19
CA ILE A 45 0.81 0.99 3.20
C ILE A 45 -0.04 1.31 4.41
N LEU A 46 -0.88 0.36 4.82
CA LEU A 46 -1.63 0.41 6.06
C LEU A 46 -0.86 -0.36 7.13
N GLY A 47 -0.28 0.35 8.09
CA GLY A 47 0.28 -0.23 9.31
C GLY A 47 -0.77 -0.38 10.42
N GLU A 48 -0.34 -0.91 11.57
CA GLU A 48 -1.18 -0.98 12.77
C GLU A 48 -1.50 0.41 13.35
N LYS A 49 -0.60 1.39 13.18
CA LYS A 49 -0.64 2.73 13.79
C LYS A 49 -0.58 3.86 12.78
N ASN A 50 -0.14 3.62 11.55
CA ASN A 50 0.02 4.68 10.55
C ASN A 50 -0.45 4.25 9.16
N LEU A 51 -0.92 5.23 8.38
CA LEU A 51 -1.11 5.13 6.94
C LEU A 51 0.03 5.85 6.23
N TYR A 52 0.70 5.17 5.31
CA TYR A 52 1.82 5.73 4.53
C TYR A 52 1.49 5.81 3.05
N CYS A 53 2.11 6.76 2.37
CA CYS A 53 2.22 6.79 0.91
C CYS A 53 3.69 6.96 0.55
N LEU A 54 4.28 5.96 -0.10
CA LEU A 54 5.60 6.04 -0.72
C LEU A 54 5.44 6.42 -2.20
N LYS A 55 6.46 7.04 -2.77
CA LYS A 55 6.61 7.17 -4.23
C LYS A 55 7.19 5.90 -4.82
N ASP A 56 7.04 5.73 -6.12
CA ASP A 56 7.54 4.63 -6.96
C ASP A 56 9.00 4.22 -6.74
N ASN A 57 9.90 5.16 -6.43
CA ASN A 57 11.30 4.86 -6.13
C ASN A 57 11.53 4.35 -4.70
N CYS A 58 10.52 4.38 -3.84
CA CYS A 58 10.53 3.98 -2.43
C CYS A 58 11.60 4.61 -1.53
N VAL A 59 12.41 5.52 -2.07
CA VAL A 59 13.38 6.34 -1.31
C VAL A 59 12.67 7.52 -0.65
N THR A 60 11.51 7.93 -1.16
CA THR A 60 10.79 9.12 -0.67
C THR A 60 9.39 8.81 -0.17
N LEU A 61 9.19 9.03 1.13
CA LEU A 61 7.90 9.08 1.78
C LEU A 61 7.13 10.33 1.33
N LYS A 62 5.99 10.16 0.67
CA LYS A 62 5.12 11.27 0.25
C LYS A 62 4.37 11.85 1.45
N TYR A 63 3.82 10.99 2.30
CA TYR A 63 3.26 11.37 3.60
C TYR A 63 3.11 10.15 4.52
N ALA A 64 3.04 10.42 5.83
CA ALA A 64 2.60 9.47 6.84
C ALA A 64 1.53 10.12 7.72
N LYS A 65 0.45 9.37 8.01
CA LYS A 65 -0.63 9.78 8.91
C LYS A 65 -0.69 8.81 10.07
N ARG A 66 -0.42 9.29 11.28
CA ARG A 66 -0.71 8.54 12.50
C ARG A 66 -2.22 8.38 12.68
N LEU A 67 -2.66 7.15 12.85
CA LEU A 67 -4.03 6.77 13.14
C LEU A 67 -4.21 6.77 14.67
N GLU A 68 -5.32 7.35 15.13
CA GLU A 68 -5.65 7.41 16.56
C GLU A 68 -6.65 6.31 16.96
N TYR A 69 -6.77 5.31 16.09
CA TYR A 69 -7.68 4.19 16.16
C TYR A 69 -7.03 2.97 15.52
N LYS A 70 -7.57 1.79 15.78
CA LYS A 70 -7.11 0.56 15.15
C LYS A 70 -7.75 0.40 13.78
N ALA A 71 -6.95 0.46 12.73
CA ALA A 71 -7.42 0.18 11.37
C ALA A 71 -7.60 -1.32 11.14
N LEU A 72 -8.52 -1.67 10.25
CA LEU A 72 -8.79 -3.04 9.83
C LEU A 72 -8.47 -3.27 8.35
N CYS A 73 -8.97 -2.39 7.49
CA CYS A 73 -8.75 -2.45 6.06
C CYS A 73 -8.79 -1.04 5.46
N PHE A 74 -8.30 -0.93 4.24
CA PHE A 74 -8.32 0.31 3.50
C PHE A 74 -8.50 0.07 1.99
N GLN A 75 -8.80 1.13 1.24
CA GLN A 75 -8.83 1.13 -0.21
C GLN A 75 -8.39 2.51 -0.71
N ALA A 76 -7.37 2.55 -1.56
CA ALA A 76 -6.98 3.77 -2.24
C ALA A 76 -7.75 3.95 -3.56
N TYR A 77 -7.97 5.21 -3.94
CA TYR A 77 -8.56 5.55 -5.22
C TYR A 77 -8.23 6.97 -5.68
N VAL A 78 -8.29 7.18 -7.00
CA VAL A 78 -8.08 8.50 -7.62
C VAL A 78 -9.42 9.04 -8.10
N ILE A 79 -9.62 10.33 -7.87
CA ILE A 79 -10.73 11.10 -8.45
C ILE A 79 -10.21 11.87 -9.66
N GLU A 80 -10.81 11.59 -10.81
CA GLU A 80 -10.58 12.29 -12.08
C GLU A 80 -11.44 13.57 -12.18
N PRO A 81 -10.99 14.62 -12.90
CA PRO A 81 -9.72 14.73 -13.64
C PRO A 81 -8.54 15.24 -12.79
N ASP A 82 -8.81 15.61 -11.53
CA ASP A 82 -7.84 16.32 -10.68
C ASP A 82 -6.66 15.43 -10.19
N GLY A 83 -6.71 14.12 -10.43
CA GLY A 83 -5.68 13.19 -9.96
C GLY A 83 -5.61 13.08 -8.43
N LYS A 84 -6.69 13.41 -7.72
CA LYS A 84 -6.70 13.46 -6.25
C LYS A 84 -6.73 12.05 -5.68
N LEU A 85 -5.65 11.68 -5.00
CA LEU A 85 -5.56 10.46 -4.22
C LEU A 85 -6.42 10.56 -2.95
N MET A 86 -7.43 9.71 -2.89
CA MET A 86 -8.27 9.50 -1.74
C MET A 86 -7.98 8.12 -1.15
N VAL A 87 -7.99 8.03 0.17
CA VAL A 87 -7.78 6.77 0.88
C VAL A 87 -8.91 6.56 1.87
N LEU A 88 -9.66 5.48 1.68
CA LEU A 88 -10.69 5.04 2.60
C LEU A 88 -10.06 4.10 3.62
N VAL A 89 -10.25 4.34 4.91
CA VAL A 89 -9.76 3.51 6.02
C VAL A 89 -10.93 3.16 6.93
N ILE A 90 -11.02 1.90 7.35
CA ILE A 90 -12.07 1.44 8.25
C ILE A 90 -11.45 1.00 9.58
N ALA A 91 -12.02 1.49 10.67
CA ALA A 91 -11.60 1.15 12.03
C ALA A 91 -12.38 -0.04 12.61
N ASP A 92 -11.82 -0.64 13.66
CA ASP A 92 -12.47 -1.69 14.46
C ASP A 92 -13.79 -1.25 15.12
N THR A 93 -13.98 0.05 15.30
CA THR A 93 -15.21 0.69 15.75
C THR A 93 -16.31 0.80 14.68
N SER A 94 -16.17 0.13 13.52
CA SER A 94 -17.08 0.28 12.37
C SER A 94 -17.14 1.70 11.78
N THR A 95 -16.16 2.55 12.10
CA THR A 95 -16.07 3.91 11.53
C THR A 95 -15.31 3.85 10.21
N LEU A 96 -15.94 4.29 9.13
CA LEU A 96 -15.32 4.52 7.82
C LEU A 96 -14.86 5.97 7.74
N MET A 97 -13.61 6.18 7.31
CA MET A 97 -13.00 7.50 7.12
C MET A 97 -12.39 7.61 5.74
N ILE A 98 -12.52 8.77 5.10
CA ILE A 98 -11.92 9.07 3.80
C ILE A 98 -10.93 10.23 3.97
N TYR A 99 -9.69 9.99 3.57
CA TYR A 99 -8.58 10.94 3.66
C TYR A 99 -8.15 11.42 2.27
N GLU A 100 -7.75 12.69 2.19
CA GLU A 100 -6.92 13.24 1.11
C GLU A 100 -5.55 13.59 1.74
N GLY A 101 -4.51 12.83 1.40
CA GLY A 101 -3.24 12.91 2.12
C GLY A 101 -3.41 12.57 3.61
N THR A 102 -3.10 13.52 4.49
CA THR A 102 -3.26 13.38 5.95
C THR A 102 -4.55 14.00 6.48
N THR A 103 -5.36 14.62 5.61
CA THR A 103 -6.56 15.38 5.99
C THR A 103 -7.80 14.51 5.89
N LEU A 104 -8.57 14.41 6.98
CA LEU A 104 -9.88 13.75 6.96
C LEU A 104 -10.88 14.60 6.17
N LYS A 105 -11.51 14.01 5.16
CA LYS A 105 -12.52 14.67 4.32
C LYS A 105 -13.93 14.25 4.65
N TRP A 106 -14.10 12.98 5.02
CA TRP A 106 -15.42 12.44 5.31
C TRP A 106 -15.34 11.27 6.27
N SER A 107 -16.41 11.05 7.03
CA SER A 107 -16.55 9.89 7.91
C SER A 107 -18.01 9.47 8.06
N ALA A 108 -18.24 8.17 8.25
CA ALA A 108 -19.54 7.63 8.63
C ALA A 108 -19.43 6.38 9.49
N GLN A 109 -20.52 6.09 10.21
CA GLN A 109 -20.68 4.81 10.90
C GLN A 109 -21.23 3.76 9.95
N LEU A 110 -20.61 2.59 9.96
CA LEU A 110 -21.08 1.41 9.25
C LEU A 110 -21.95 0.55 10.16
N PRO A 111 -22.93 -0.18 9.60
CA PRO A 111 -23.78 -1.09 10.38
C PRO A 111 -23.06 -2.37 10.85
N LEU A 112 -21.84 -2.61 10.35
CA LEU A 112 -21.00 -3.77 10.67
C LEU A 112 -19.52 -3.40 10.57
N THR A 113 -18.66 -4.23 11.16
CA THR A 113 -17.19 -4.11 11.08
C THR A 113 -16.66 -4.90 9.88
N PRO A 114 -16.30 -4.27 8.75
CA PRO A 114 -15.84 -5.00 7.57
C PRO A 114 -14.37 -5.39 7.68
N VAL A 115 -14.02 -6.52 7.06
CA VAL A 115 -12.64 -7.00 6.92
C VAL A 115 -11.99 -6.57 5.59
N THR A 116 -12.80 -6.16 4.62
CA THR A 116 -12.36 -5.67 3.32
C THR A 116 -13.38 -4.69 2.76
N VAL A 117 -12.93 -3.81 1.86
CA VAL A 117 -13.75 -2.80 1.21
C VAL A 117 -13.20 -2.60 -0.20
N THR A 118 -14.10 -2.44 -1.16
CA THR A 118 -13.71 -2.11 -2.54
C THR A 118 -14.68 -1.10 -3.13
N ARG A 119 -14.19 -0.30 -4.08
CA ARG A 119 -15.03 0.64 -4.84
C ARG A 119 -15.46 -0.03 -6.12
N ALA A 120 -16.76 -0.06 -6.37
CA ALA A 120 -17.33 -0.63 -7.59
C ALA A 120 -18.29 0.37 -8.25
N HIS A 121 -18.46 0.23 -9.55
CA HIS A 121 -19.47 0.94 -10.33
C HIS A 121 -20.62 -0.02 -10.61
N PHE A 122 -21.78 0.25 -10.00
CA PHE A 122 -23.00 -0.52 -10.24
C PHE A 122 -23.86 0.22 -11.26
N GLN A 123 -24.30 -0.48 -12.31
CA GLN A 123 -25.38 0.02 -13.16
C GLN A 123 -26.68 -0.17 -12.41
N VAL A 124 -27.42 0.92 -12.22
CA VAL A 124 -28.79 0.90 -11.70
C VAL A 124 -29.75 1.01 -12.89
#